data_AF-A0A6L7CN14-F1
#
_entry.id   AF-A0A6L7CN14-F1
#
_cell.length_a   1.000
_cell.length_b   1.000
_cell.length_c   1.000
_cell.angle_alpha   90.00
_cell.angle_beta   90.00
_cell.angle_gamma   90.00
#
_symmetry.space_group_name_H-M   'P 1'
#
loop_
_entity.id
_entity.type
_entity.pdbx_description
1 polymer ?
#
loop_
_entity_poly.entity_id
_entity_poly.type
_entity_poly.pdbx_seq_one_letter_code
_entity_poly.pdbx_strand_id
1 'polypeptide(L)'
;MKLAACFLTLLPGFAVAASWTSPGFPAFSEQGTGTFVSHAQLPKGTRPLTLNFDQQCWQPADAIKLNQMLSLQPCSNTPPQWRLFRDGEYTLQIDTRSGTPTLMISIQNAAEPVASLVRECPKWDGLPLTVDVSATFPEGAAVRDYYSQQIAIVKNGQIMLQPAATSNGLLLL
;
A
#
# COMPACT_ATOMS: atom_id res chain seq x y z
N MET A 1 15.90 -38.25 65.94
CA MET A 1 16.92 -37.66 65.04
C MET A 1 16.19 -37.22 63.77
N LYS A 2 16.32 -35.94 63.39
CA LYS A 2 15.50 -35.27 62.36
C LYS A 2 15.99 -35.66 60.95
N LEU A 3 15.09 -36.17 60.10
CA LEU A 3 15.33 -36.39 58.68
C LEU A 3 15.17 -35.05 57.95
N ALA A 4 16.27 -34.57 57.34
CA ALA A 4 16.26 -33.38 56.50
C ALA A 4 15.88 -33.78 55.07
N ALA A 5 14.72 -33.34 54.60
CA ALA A 5 14.32 -33.45 53.20
C ALA A 5 14.91 -32.26 52.42
N CYS A 6 15.88 -32.51 51.55
CA CYS A 6 16.31 -31.55 50.54
C CYS A 6 15.24 -31.44 49.45
N PHE A 7 14.49 -30.35 49.47
CA PHE A 7 13.58 -29.96 48.40
C PHE A 7 14.42 -29.40 47.23
N LEU A 8 14.63 -30.19 46.18
CA LEU A 8 15.09 -29.69 44.88
C LEU A 8 13.93 -28.94 44.22
N THR A 9 13.97 -27.61 44.26
CA THR A 9 13.08 -26.76 43.47
C THR A 9 13.49 -26.82 42.01
N LEU A 10 12.80 -27.64 41.23
CA LEU A 10 12.76 -27.54 39.77
C LEU A 10 12.10 -26.21 39.40
N LEU A 11 12.91 -25.20 39.08
CA LEU A 11 12.43 -23.98 38.43
C LEU A 11 12.00 -24.36 37.00
N PRO A 12 10.77 -24.04 36.56
CA PRO A 12 10.38 -24.22 35.17
C PRO A 12 11.27 -23.31 34.32
N GLY A 13 12.06 -23.90 33.42
CA GLY A 13 12.79 -23.15 32.41
C GLY A 13 11.79 -22.36 31.58
N PHE A 14 11.87 -21.04 31.61
CA PHE A 14 11.16 -20.19 30.66
C PHE A 14 11.70 -20.52 29.27
N ALA A 15 10.96 -21.32 28.50
CA ALA A 15 11.22 -21.45 27.08
C ALA A 15 10.96 -20.08 26.46
N VAL A 16 12.03 -19.33 26.18
CA VAL A 16 11.93 -18.12 25.39
C VAL A 16 11.55 -18.60 24.00
N ALA A 17 10.27 -18.46 23.63
CA ALA A 17 9.87 -18.71 22.26
C ALA A 17 10.73 -17.81 21.37
N ALA A 18 11.50 -18.41 20.47
CA ALA A 18 12.33 -17.67 19.53
C ALA A 18 11.42 -16.71 18.77
N SER A 19 11.57 -15.41 19.05
CA SER A 19 10.70 -14.37 18.53
C SER A 19 11.55 -13.40 17.75
N TRP A 20 10.99 -12.94 16.63
CA TRP A 20 11.58 -11.87 15.87
C TRP A 20 11.56 -10.59 16.70
N THR A 21 12.62 -9.80 16.57
CA THR A 21 12.72 -8.47 17.20
C THR A 21 13.27 -7.45 16.21
N SER A 22 12.88 -6.19 16.40
CA SER A 22 13.39 -5.06 15.62
C SER A 22 13.48 -3.84 16.53
N PRO A 23 14.56 -3.05 16.50
CA PRO A 23 14.64 -1.82 17.28
C PRO A 23 13.42 -0.94 17.01
N GLY A 24 12.84 -0.35 18.06
CA GLY A 24 11.66 0.52 17.95
C GLY A 24 10.33 -0.20 17.68
N PHE A 25 10.31 -1.54 17.72
CA PHE A 25 9.09 -2.34 17.66
C PHE A 25 8.97 -3.23 18.89
N PRO A 26 7.74 -3.50 19.39
CA PRO A 26 7.49 -4.60 20.31
C PRO A 26 7.93 -5.96 19.72
N ALA A 27 8.05 -6.97 20.56
CA ALA A 27 8.28 -8.34 20.13
C ALA A 27 7.20 -8.79 19.13
N PHE A 28 7.61 -9.51 18.08
CA PHE A 28 6.68 -9.94 17.05
C PHE A 28 5.78 -11.06 17.58
N SER A 29 4.50 -11.03 17.22
CA SER A 29 3.55 -12.11 17.47
C SER A 29 3.34 -12.96 16.22
N GLU A 30 3.23 -14.27 16.38
CA GLU A 30 2.88 -15.17 15.28
C GLU A 30 1.36 -15.04 15.02
N GLN A 31 0.99 -14.72 13.78
CA GLN A 31 -0.42 -14.57 13.35
C GLN A 31 -0.91 -15.72 12.45
N GLY A 32 -0.02 -16.66 12.16
CA GLY A 32 -0.24 -17.83 11.33
C GLY A 32 1.09 -18.54 11.15
N THR A 33 1.07 -19.81 10.75
CA THR A 33 2.29 -20.63 10.66
C THR A 33 3.38 -19.94 9.85
N GLY A 34 4.48 -19.58 10.51
CA GLY A 34 5.63 -18.94 9.88
C GLY A 34 5.39 -17.48 9.44
N THR A 35 4.35 -16.82 9.95
CA THR A 35 4.06 -15.39 9.74
C THR A 35 4.07 -14.64 11.06
N PHE A 36 4.97 -13.66 11.17
CA PHE A 36 5.20 -12.90 12.39
C PHE A 36 4.95 -11.42 12.15
N VAL A 37 4.24 -10.75 13.06
CA VAL A 37 3.83 -9.35 12.89
C VAL A 37 4.18 -8.51 14.12
N SER A 38 4.64 -7.29 13.89
CA SER A 38 4.78 -6.26 14.92
C SER A 38 4.37 -4.91 14.36
N HIS A 39 3.83 -4.04 15.22
CA HIS A 39 3.40 -2.69 14.86
C HIS A 39 3.93 -1.68 15.87
N ALA A 40 4.25 -0.48 15.39
CA ALA A 40 4.72 0.62 16.23
C ALA A 40 4.40 1.98 15.61
N GLN A 41 4.09 2.95 16.47
CA GLN A 41 4.01 4.36 16.07
C GLN A 41 5.43 4.90 15.90
N LEU A 42 5.78 5.36 14.70
CA LEU A 42 7.12 5.91 14.39
C LEU A 42 7.02 7.32 13.80
N PRO A 43 7.92 8.25 14.19
CA PRO A 43 8.01 9.56 13.57
C PRO A 43 8.68 9.51 12.20
N LYS A 44 8.39 10.51 11.36
CA LYS A 44 9.10 10.79 10.10
C LYS A 44 10.59 10.93 10.38
N GLY A 45 11.42 10.33 9.53
CA GLY A 45 12.85 10.36 9.71
C GLY A 45 13.57 9.32 8.87
N THR A 46 14.86 9.14 9.13
CA THR A 46 15.66 8.06 8.56
C THR A 46 16.28 7.28 9.71
N ARG A 47 16.21 5.94 9.65
CA ARG A 47 16.71 5.06 10.70
C ARG A 47 17.26 3.76 10.12
N PRO A 48 18.22 3.10 10.78
CA PRO A 48 18.63 1.75 10.39
C PRO A 48 17.48 0.76 10.59
N LEU A 49 17.36 -0.21 9.68
CA LEU A 49 16.43 -1.33 9.80
C LEU A 49 17.19 -2.65 9.85
N THR A 50 17.11 -3.31 10.99
CA THR A 50 17.64 -4.66 11.24
C THR A 50 16.60 -5.47 12.01
N LEU A 51 16.53 -6.76 11.72
CA LEU A 51 15.70 -7.73 12.41
C LEU A 51 16.62 -8.73 13.10
N ASN A 52 16.22 -9.26 14.27
CA ASN A 52 16.95 -10.36 14.90
C ASN A 52 16.01 -11.54 15.13
N PHE A 53 16.51 -12.73 14.87
CA PHE A 53 15.87 -14.00 15.21
C PHE A 53 16.92 -14.95 15.74
N ASP A 54 16.71 -15.48 16.94
CA ASP A 54 17.61 -16.44 17.59
C ASP A 54 19.10 -16.04 17.53
N GLN A 55 19.39 -14.80 17.96
CA GLN A 55 20.72 -14.16 17.95
C GLN A 55 21.32 -13.87 16.56
N GLN A 56 20.65 -14.27 15.48
CA GLN A 56 21.06 -13.94 14.11
C GLN A 56 20.45 -12.62 13.66
N CYS A 57 21.29 -11.74 13.12
CA CYS A 57 20.89 -10.46 12.53
C CYS A 57 20.52 -10.63 11.05
N TRP A 58 19.41 -10.03 10.66
CA TRP A 58 18.85 -10.00 9.32
C TRP A 58 18.58 -8.57 8.85
N GLN A 59 18.75 -8.33 7.55
CA GLN A 59 18.46 -7.05 6.90
C GLN A 59 17.84 -7.26 5.51
N PRO A 60 17.09 -6.29 4.98
CA PRO A 60 16.65 -6.31 3.57
C PRO A 60 17.83 -6.47 2.60
N ALA A 61 17.64 -7.31 1.58
CA ALA A 61 18.61 -7.52 0.51
C ALA A 61 18.73 -6.31 -0.42
N ASP A 62 17.60 -5.68 -0.69
CA ASP A 62 17.46 -4.55 -1.61
C ASP A 62 16.94 -3.29 -0.91
N ALA A 63 16.77 -2.22 -1.70
CA ALA A 63 16.20 -0.97 -1.24
C ALA A 63 14.85 -1.16 -0.54
N ILE A 64 14.71 -0.51 0.62
CA ILE A 64 13.52 -0.63 1.46
C ILE A 64 12.35 0.11 0.81
N LYS A 65 11.31 -0.65 0.45
CA LYS A 65 10.07 -0.16 -0.16
C LYS A 65 8.87 -0.63 0.64
N LEU A 66 7.85 0.21 0.74
CA LEU A 66 6.60 -0.14 1.41
C LEU A 66 5.72 -1.00 0.51
N ASN A 67 4.93 -1.86 1.13
CA ASN A 67 3.97 -2.77 0.50
C ASN A 67 4.60 -3.67 -0.58
N GLN A 68 5.88 -4.02 -0.40
CA GLN A 68 6.62 -4.96 -1.25
C GLN A 68 7.25 -6.03 -0.37
N MET A 69 7.36 -7.24 -0.91
CA MET A 69 8.08 -8.33 -0.28
C MET A 69 9.58 -8.09 -0.45
N LEU A 70 10.28 -7.87 0.65
CA LEU A 70 11.73 -7.67 0.70
C LEU A 70 12.38 -8.96 1.18
N SER A 71 13.21 -9.60 0.36
CA SER A 71 14.02 -10.73 0.81
C SER A 71 14.97 -10.30 1.91
N LEU A 72 15.12 -11.12 2.95
CA LEU A 72 16.07 -10.88 4.03
C LEU A 72 17.36 -11.66 3.78
N GLN A 73 18.48 -11.04 4.14
CA GLN A 73 19.81 -11.63 4.15
C GLN A 73 20.46 -11.43 5.54
N PRO A 74 21.47 -12.21 5.91
CA PRO A 74 22.29 -11.93 7.08
C PRO A 74 22.84 -10.49 7.04
N CYS A 75 22.92 -9.84 8.20
CA CYS A 75 23.42 -8.47 8.27
C CYS A 75 24.86 -8.35 7.73
N SER A 76 25.11 -7.24 7.04
CA SER A 76 26.46 -6.80 6.68
C SER A 76 26.93 -5.70 7.64
N ASN A 77 28.13 -5.15 7.44
CA ASN A 77 28.71 -4.15 8.33
C ASN A 77 27.91 -2.83 8.38
N THR A 78 27.04 -2.55 7.41
CA THR A 78 26.28 -1.29 7.33
C THR A 78 24.79 -1.56 7.17
N PRO A 79 23.98 -1.31 8.21
CA PRO A 79 22.53 -1.49 8.14
C PRO A 79 21.88 -0.59 7.08
N PRO A 80 20.92 -1.11 6.29
CA PRO A 80 20.20 -0.31 5.31
C PRO A 80 19.38 0.78 6.02
N GLN A 81 19.40 1.97 5.45
CA GLN A 81 18.69 3.12 5.97
C GLN A 81 17.24 3.14 5.46
N TRP A 82 16.30 3.04 6.38
CA TRP A 82 14.88 3.14 6.10
C TRP A 82 14.43 4.60 6.24
N ARG A 83 13.91 5.16 5.15
CA ARG A 83 13.28 6.48 5.14
C ARG A 83 11.78 6.38 5.45
N LEU A 84 11.39 6.90 6.60
CA LEU A 84 10.01 7.07 7.04
C LEU A 84 9.52 8.41 6.51
N PHE A 85 8.58 8.38 5.57
CA PHE A 85 8.13 9.56 4.82
C PHE A 85 7.15 10.45 5.61
N ARG A 86 6.48 9.87 6.61
CA ARG A 86 5.55 10.54 7.53
C ARG A 86 5.49 9.83 8.88
N ASP A 87 4.92 10.53 9.87
CA ASP A 87 4.53 9.92 11.13
C ASP A 87 3.40 8.92 10.87
N GLY A 88 3.38 7.80 11.60
CA GLY A 88 2.29 6.83 11.50
C GLY A 88 2.54 5.51 12.23
N GLU A 89 1.50 4.68 12.24
CA GLU A 89 1.61 3.29 12.71
C GLU A 89 2.18 2.44 11.57
N TYR A 90 3.39 1.94 11.76
CA TYR A 90 4.04 1.05 10.81
C TYR A 90 3.86 -0.40 11.24
N THR A 91 3.67 -1.29 10.28
CA THR A 91 3.62 -2.74 10.50
C THR A 91 4.80 -3.41 9.80
N LEU A 92 5.49 -4.27 10.52
CA LEU A 92 6.48 -5.21 9.98
C LEU A 92 5.87 -6.61 10.00
N GLN A 93 5.78 -7.23 8.84
CA GLN A 93 5.34 -8.62 8.69
C GLN A 93 6.48 -9.45 8.11
N ILE A 94 6.85 -10.52 8.80
CA ILE A 94 7.89 -11.45 8.39
C ILE A 94 7.24 -12.77 7.99
N ASP A 95 7.63 -13.31 6.84
CA ASP A 95 7.17 -14.61 6.34
C ASP A 95 8.37 -15.54 6.11
N THR A 96 8.37 -16.70 6.76
CA THR A 96 9.46 -17.69 6.70
C THR A 96 9.11 -18.94 5.89
N ARG A 97 7.95 -18.98 5.23
CA ARG A 97 7.41 -20.20 4.59
C ARG A 97 8.12 -20.58 3.29
N SER A 98 8.80 -19.63 2.63
CA SER A 98 9.45 -19.82 1.33
C SER A 98 10.94 -20.19 1.43
N GLY A 99 11.43 -20.56 2.61
CA GLY A 99 12.83 -20.97 2.85
C GLY A 99 13.82 -19.81 2.98
N THR A 100 13.57 -18.66 2.34
CA THR A 100 14.24 -17.38 2.64
C THR A 100 13.24 -16.45 3.32
N PRO A 101 13.51 -15.98 4.55
CA PRO A 101 12.62 -15.03 5.23
C PRO A 101 12.39 -13.77 4.38
N THR A 102 11.16 -13.31 4.32
CA THR A 102 10.79 -12.06 3.64
C THR A 102 10.14 -11.10 4.61
N LEU A 103 10.33 -9.80 4.38
CA LEU A 103 9.75 -8.71 5.14
C LEU A 103 8.81 -7.89 4.26
N MET A 104 7.60 -7.64 4.73
CA MET A 104 6.71 -6.62 4.20
C MET A 104 6.56 -5.50 5.23
N ILE A 105 6.70 -4.27 4.77
CA ILE A 105 6.54 -3.06 5.58
C ILE A 105 5.33 -2.30 5.08
N SER A 106 4.35 -2.06 5.94
CA SER A 106 3.20 -1.22 5.63
C SER A 106 3.06 -0.10 6.65
N ILE A 107 2.23 0.88 6.32
CA ILE A 107 1.86 1.99 7.21
C ILE A 107 0.35 2.10 7.19
N GLN A 108 -0.26 2.24 8.36
CA GLN A 108 -1.68 2.54 8.43
C GLN A 108 -1.90 3.90 7.77
N ASN A 109 -2.69 3.90 6.70
CA ASN A 109 -3.18 5.15 6.16
C ASN A 109 -4.14 5.73 7.20
N ALA A 110 -3.93 6.99 7.58
CA ALA A 110 -4.99 7.75 8.21
C ALA A 110 -6.18 7.59 7.28
N ALA A 111 -7.30 7.10 7.81
CA ALA A 111 -8.53 7.08 7.03
C ALA A 111 -8.77 8.52 6.62
N GLU A 112 -8.51 8.84 5.35
CA GLU A 112 -9.14 10.01 4.76
C GLU A 112 -10.64 9.81 5.03
N PRO A 113 -11.37 10.84 5.49
CA PRO A 113 -12.81 10.73 5.55
C PRO A 113 -13.28 10.44 4.14
N VAL A 114 -13.47 9.15 3.84
CA VAL A 114 -14.16 8.70 2.67
C VAL A 114 -15.60 9.07 2.97
N ALA A 115 -15.95 10.33 2.68
CA ALA A 115 -17.32 10.64 2.36
C ALA A 115 -17.71 9.56 1.34
N SER A 116 -18.70 8.75 1.69
CA SER A 116 -19.26 7.70 0.85
C SER A 116 -19.97 8.35 -0.34
N LEU A 117 -19.21 9.04 -1.19
CA LEU A 117 -19.58 9.27 -2.56
C LEU A 117 -19.41 7.90 -3.20
N VAL A 118 -20.51 7.16 -3.24
CA VAL A 118 -20.74 6.18 -4.30
C VAL A 118 -20.36 6.89 -5.59
N ARG A 119 -19.15 6.63 -6.10
CA ARG A 119 -18.72 7.17 -7.39
C ARG A 119 -19.42 6.35 -8.46
N GLU A 120 -20.72 6.55 -8.59
CA GLU A 120 -21.43 6.16 -9.78
C GLU A 120 -20.84 6.99 -10.92
N CYS A 121 -20.14 6.32 -11.83
CA CYS A 121 -19.79 6.92 -13.10
C CYS A 121 -21.11 7.38 -13.74
N PRO A 122 -21.28 8.68 -14.03
CA PRO A 122 -22.50 9.18 -14.62
C PRO A 122 -22.76 8.41 -15.91
N LYS A 123 -23.89 7.69 -15.95
CA LYS A 123 -24.33 6.99 -17.15
C LYS A 123 -24.99 8.00 -18.07
N TRP A 124 -24.50 8.10 -19.29
CA TRP A 124 -25.13 8.92 -20.31
C TRP A 124 -26.60 8.49 -20.53
N ASP A 125 -27.48 9.47 -20.60
CA ASP A 125 -28.94 9.32 -20.67
C ASP A 125 -29.47 9.06 -22.09
N GLY A 126 -28.59 9.08 -23.10
CA GLY A 126 -28.97 8.90 -24.49
C GLY A 126 -29.44 10.17 -25.17
N LEU A 127 -29.28 11.35 -24.56
CA LEU A 127 -29.65 12.63 -25.16
C LEU A 127 -28.47 13.29 -25.90
N PRO A 128 -28.74 14.20 -26.86
CA PRO A 128 -27.70 15.00 -27.50
C PRO A 128 -26.92 15.82 -26.48
N LEU A 129 -25.61 15.91 -26.68
CA LEU A 129 -24.72 16.71 -25.86
C LEU A 129 -24.43 18.04 -26.55
N THR A 130 -24.60 19.13 -25.82
CA THR A 130 -24.13 20.46 -26.22
C THR A 130 -22.75 20.69 -25.63
N VAL A 131 -21.76 20.94 -26.49
CA VAL A 131 -20.35 21.10 -26.10
C VAL A 131 -19.87 22.49 -26.53
N ASP A 132 -19.27 23.22 -25.59
CA ASP A 132 -18.53 24.44 -25.91
C ASP A 132 -17.22 24.08 -26.59
N VAL A 133 -17.03 24.60 -27.79
CA VAL A 133 -15.87 24.34 -28.65
C VAL A 133 -15.16 25.64 -29.07
N SER A 134 -15.57 26.77 -28.50
CA SER A 134 -15.16 28.12 -28.88
C SER A 134 -13.66 28.37 -28.73
N ALA A 135 -13.00 27.65 -27.83
CA ALA A 135 -11.55 27.75 -27.62
C ALA A 135 -10.72 27.08 -28.73
N THR A 136 -11.31 26.16 -29.51
CA THR A 136 -10.57 25.32 -30.47
C THR A 136 -11.05 25.53 -31.91
N PHE A 137 -12.35 25.73 -32.12
CA PHE A 137 -12.95 25.81 -33.45
C PHE A 137 -13.63 27.18 -33.67
N PRO A 138 -13.40 27.84 -34.82
CA PRO A 138 -14.05 29.11 -35.12
C PRO A 138 -15.55 28.92 -35.44
N GLU A 139 -16.31 30.00 -35.31
CA GLU A 139 -17.73 30.05 -35.70
C GLU A 139 -17.93 29.61 -37.16
N GLY A 140 -18.94 28.78 -37.41
CA GLY A 140 -19.22 28.23 -38.75
C GLY A 140 -18.34 27.05 -39.17
N ALA A 141 -17.35 26.63 -38.36
CA ALA A 141 -16.55 25.44 -38.65
C ALA A 141 -17.39 24.17 -38.64
N ALA A 142 -17.07 23.22 -39.52
CA ALA A 142 -17.61 21.87 -39.51
C ALA A 142 -16.75 20.96 -38.64
N VAL A 143 -17.32 20.45 -37.55
CA VAL A 143 -16.66 19.56 -36.58
C VAL A 143 -17.28 18.18 -36.69
N ARG A 144 -16.45 17.15 -36.79
CA ARG A 144 -16.88 15.76 -36.95
C ARG A 144 -16.60 14.97 -35.69
N ASP A 145 -17.60 14.29 -35.15
CA ASP A 145 -17.35 13.27 -34.13
C ASP A 145 -16.82 11.98 -34.78
N TYR A 146 -15.67 11.52 -34.30
CA TYR A 146 -15.00 10.31 -34.78
C TYR A 146 -15.84 9.04 -34.56
N TYR A 147 -16.63 8.96 -33.48
CA TYR A 147 -17.38 7.74 -33.18
C TYR A 147 -18.66 7.61 -34.01
N SER A 148 -19.48 8.66 -34.05
CA SER A 148 -20.76 8.66 -34.75
C SER A 148 -20.66 9.02 -36.23
N GLN A 149 -19.52 9.58 -36.66
CA GLN A 149 -19.33 10.19 -37.99
C GLN A 149 -20.24 11.39 -38.28
N GLN A 150 -20.99 11.87 -37.29
CA GLN A 150 -21.84 13.04 -37.43
C GLN A 150 -20.99 14.30 -37.55
N ILE A 151 -21.49 15.28 -38.30
CA ILE A 151 -20.88 16.59 -38.46
C ILE A 151 -21.83 17.65 -37.91
N ALA A 152 -21.33 18.50 -37.02
CA ALA A 152 -22.03 19.68 -36.53
C ALA A 152 -21.31 20.96 -36.96
N ILE A 153 -22.09 22.01 -37.18
CA ILE A 153 -21.58 23.36 -37.46
C ILE A 153 -21.50 24.13 -36.15
N VAL A 154 -20.36 24.74 -35.86
CA VAL A 154 -20.20 25.61 -34.68
C VAL A 154 -21.15 26.79 -34.80
N LYS A 155 -22.06 26.91 -33.83
CA LYS A 155 -23.02 27.99 -33.70
C LYS A 155 -22.93 28.60 -32.32
N ASN A 156 -22.66 29.91 -32.25
CA ASN A 156 -22.41 30.62 -30.99
C ASN A 156 -21.33 29.94 -30.14
N GLY A 157 -20.26 29.45 -30.77
CA GLY A 157 -19.17 28.75 -30.07
C GLY A 157 -19.50 27.34 -29.56
N GLN A 158 -20.68 26.80 -29.88
CA GLN A 158 -21.12 25.47 -29.43
C GLN A 158 -21.45 24.54 -30.60
N ILE A 159 -21.39 23.25 -30.34
CA ILE A 159 -21.98 22.22 -31.19
C ILE A 159 -22.94 21.35 -30.38
N MET A 160 -23.91 20.75 -31.07
CA MET A 160 -24.81 19.75 -30.50
C MET A 160 -24.72 18.47 -31.33
N LEU A 161 -24.32 17.38 -30.69
CA LEU A 161 -24.15 16.08 -31.33
C LEU A 161 -24.73 14.97 -30.46
N GLN A 162 -25.23 13.92 -31.10
CA GLN A 162 -25.66 12.71 -30.42
C GLN A 162 -24.48 11.72 -30.38
N PRO A 163 -23.93 11.39 -29.20
CA PRO A 163 -22.91 10.35 -29.09
C PRO A 163 -23.34 9.03 -29.73
N ALA A 164 -22.39 8.30 -30.32
CA ALA A 164 -22.67 6.97 -30.86
C ALA A 164 -23.15 6.04 -29.73
N ALA A 165 -24.09 5.13 -30.02
CA ALA A 165 -24.64 4.21 -29.01
C ALA A 165 -23.56 3.37 -28.29
N THR A 166 -22.44 3.10 -28.96
CA THR A 166 -21.30 2.33 -28.43
C THR A 166 -20.25 3.19 -27.73
N SER A 167 -20.37 4.51 -27.76
CA SER A 167 -19.39 5.44 -27.17
C SER A 167 -19.63 5.71 -25.67
N ASN A 168 -20.76 5.27 -25.11
CA ASN A 168 -21.19 5.56 -23.73
C ASN A 168 -21.18 7.07 -23.40
N GLY A 169 -21.57 7.92 -24.36
CA GLY A 169 -21.65 9.37 -24.16
C GLY A 169 -20.36 10.12 -24.48
N LEU A 170 -19.37 9.47 -25.10
CA LEU A 170 -18.10 10.09 -25.46
C LEU A 170 -18.14 10.66 -26.88
N LEU A 171 -17.64 11.88 -27.05
CA LEU A 171 -17.44 12.56 -28.33
C LEU A 171 -15.95 12.80 -28.55
N LEU A 172 -15.46 12.59 -29.76
CA LEU A 172 -14.08 12.90 -30.16
C LEU A 172 -14.11 13.80 -31.40
N LEU A 173 -13.83 15.08 -31.19
CA LEU A 173 -14.02 16.19 -32.12
C LEU A 173 -12.73 16.60 -32.84
#